data_AF-A0A2U1QZ82-F1
#
_entry.id   AF-A0A2U1QZ82-F1
#
_cell.length_a   1.000
_cell.length_b   1.000
_cell.length_c   1.000
_cell.angle_alpha   90.00
_cell.angle_beta   90.00
_cell.angle_gamma   90.00
#
_symmetry.space_group_name_H-M   'P 1'
#
loop_
_entity.id
_entity.type
_entity.pdbx_description
1 polymer ?
#
loop_
_entity_poly.entity_id
_entity_poly.type
_entity_poly.pdbx_seq_one_letter_code
_entity_poly.pdbx_strand_id
1 'polypeptide(L)' 'MIEYHANLGGFWYWILIKSCKTRLCEEQAIKNKRRNLIFLGILNIIFALIGASFLIYTIYF' A
#
# COMPACT_ATOMS: atom_id res chain seq x y z
N MET A 1 -3.87 18.41 -4.68
CA MET A 1 -2.92 17.69 -3.79
C MET A 1 -3.65 16.68 -2.90
N ILE A 2 -4.75 17.05 -2.23
CA ILE A 2 -5.57 16.15 -1.38
C ILE A 2 -6.11 14.93 -2.16
N GLU A 3 -6.59 15.13 -3.39
CA GLU A 3 -7.14 14.05 -4.23
C GLU A 3 -6.10 12.97 -4.59
N TYR A 4 -4.84 13.34 -4.78
CA TYR A 4 -3.77 12.38 -5.10
C TYR A 4 -3.49 11.46 -3.90
N HIS A 5 -3.44 12.03 -2.69
CA HIS A 5 -3.28 11.25 -1.47
C HIS A 5 -4.51 10.38 -1.17
N ALA A 6 -5.72 10.88 -1.49
CA ALA A 6 -6.95 10.10 -1.37
C ALA A 6 -6.99 8.92 -2.36
N ASN A 7 -6.57 9.13 -3.61
CA ASN A 7 -6.50 8.09 -4.64
C ASN A 7 -5.44 7.03 -4.32
N LEU A 8 -4.26 7.46 -3.88
CA LEU A 8 -3.23 6.53 -3.39
C LEU A 8 -3.76 5.75 -2.19
N GLY A 9 -4.30 6.42 -1.17
CA GLY A 9 -4.89 5.77 0.00
C GLY A 9 -5.95 4.74 -0.36
N GLY A 10 -6.86 5.08 -1.27
CA GLY A 10 -7.88 4.18 -1.80
C GLY A 10 -7.27 2.97 -2.51
N PHE A 11 -6.22 3.15 -3.32
CA PHE A 11 -5.51 2.08 -4.00
C PHE A 11 -4.84 1.11 -3.01
N TRP A 12 -4.18 1.63 -1.96
CA TRP A 12 -3.57 0.80 -0.92
C TRP A 12 -4.61 -0.04 -0.17
N TYR A 13 -5.76 0.55 0.19
CA TYR A 13 -6.87 -0.18 0.82
C TYR A 13 -7.51 -1.19 -0.14
N TRP A 14 -7.60 -0.88 -1.43
CA TRP A 14 -8.12 -1.79 -2.43
C TRP A 14 -7.25 -3.05 -2.57
N ILE A 15 -5.92 -2.89 -2.62
CA ILE A 15 -4.98 -4.03 -2.61
C ILE A 15 -5.20 -4.87 -1.37
N LEU A 16 -5.29 -4.22 -0.20
CA LEU A 16 -5.46 -4.91 1.07
C LEU A 16 -6.75 -5.74 1.12
N ILE A 17 -7.88 -5.16 0.68
CA ILE A 17 -9.18 -5.84 0.58
C ILE A 17 -9.12 -7.03 -0.37
N LYS A 18 -8.45 -6.89 -1.51
CA LYS A 18 -8.30 -7.98 -2.49
C LYS A 18 -7.40 -9.10 -1.98
N SER A 19 -6.30 -8.78 -1.31
CA SER A 19 -5.36 -9.75 -0.75
C SER A 19 -5.96 -10.49 0.45
N CYS A 20 -6.63 -9.79 1.36
CA CYS A 20 -7.21 -10.36 2.57
C CYS A 20 -8.62 -10.94 2.37
N LYS A 21 -9.26 -10.70 1.21
CA LYS A 21 -10.66 -11.11 0.90
C LYS A 21 -11.67 -10.62 1.95
N THR A 22 -11.41 -9.45 2.50
CA THR A 22 -12.18 -8.83 3.59
C THR A 22 -13.05 -7.69 3.09
N ARG A 23 -14.06 -7.29 3.86
CA ARG A 23 -14.84 -6.09 3.55
C ARG A 23 -14.16 -4.84 4.10
N LEU A 24 -14.40 -3.68 3.47
CA LEU A 24 -13.81 -2.40 3.90
C LEU A 24 -14.14 -2.06 5.37
N CYS A 25 -15.38 -2.35 5.80
CA CYS A 25 -15.80 -2.17 7.20
C CYS A 25 -15.03 -3.08 8.18
N GLU A 26 -14.68 -4.30 7.78
CA GLU A 26 -13.90 -5.21 8.60
C GLU A 26 -12.46 -4.72 8.73
N GLU A 27 -11.92 -4.14 7.66
CA GLU A 27 -10.55 -3.60 7.64
C GLU A 27 -10.41 -2.29 8.42
N GLN A 28 -11.48 -1.50 8.53
CA GLN A 28 -11.52 -0.32 9.39
C GLN A 28 -11.78 -0.64 10.87
N ALA A 29 -12.10 -1.89 11.21
CA ALA A 29 -12.29 -2.29 12.60
C ALA A 29 -10.96 -2.22 13.38
N ILE A 30 -11.02 -1.75 14.63
CA ILE A 30 -9.85 -1.61 15.52
C ILE A 30 -9.06 -2.93 15.64
N LYS A 31 -9.76 -4.07 15.63
CA LYS A 31 -9.16 -5.42 15.67
C LYS A 31 -8.17 -5.66 14.52
N ASN A 32 -8.44 -5.13 13.33
CA ASN A 32 -7.62 -5.33 12.13
C ASN A 32 -6.64 -4.18 11.86
N LYS A 33 -6.76 -3.06 12.60
CA LYS A 33 -5.88 -1.89 12.46
C LYS A 33 -4.39 -2.24 12.51
N ARG A 34 -3.98 -3.09 13.46
CA ARG A 34 -2.56 -3.48 13.61
C ARG A 34 -2.07 -4.30 12.40
N ARG A 35 -2.87 -5.25 11.93
CA ARG A 35 -2.55 -6.05 10.73
C ARG A 35 -2.44 -5.16 9.50
N ASN A 36 -3.35 -4.19 9.35
CA ASN A 36 -3.34 -3.29 8.21
C ASN A 36 -2.14 -2.36 8.19
N LEU A 37 -1.74 -1.85 9.35
CA LEU A 37 -0.51 -1.06 9.46
C LEU A 37 0.72 -1.87 9.04
N ILE A 38 0.83 -3.12 9.47
CA ILE A 38 1.96 -4.00 9.08
C ILE A 38 1.92 -4.26 7.58
N PHE A 39 0.76 -4.62 7.03
CA PHE A 39 0.61 -4.89 5.60
C PHE A 39 0.95 -3.66 4.74
N LEU A 40 0.40 -2.48 5.09
CA LEU A 40 0.69 -1.22 4.41
C LEU A 40 2.17 -0.83 4.53
N GLY A 41 2.82 -1.12 5.66
CA GLY A 41 4.25 -0.91 5.84
C GLY A 41 5.08 -1.77 4.89
N ILE A 42 4.80 -3.08 4.82
CA ILE A 42 5.46 -4.01 3.90
C ILE A 42 5.25 -3.58 2.45
N LEU A 43 4.02 -3.21 2.09
CA LEU A 43 3.69 -2.81 0.72
C LEU A 43 4.45 -1.53 0.33
N ASN A 44 4.55 -0.54 1.23
CA ASN A 44 5.37 0.66 0.98
C ASN A 44 6.86 0.33 0.76
N ILE A 45 7.44 -0.59 1.55
CA ILE A 45 8.84 -1.02 1.36
C ILE A 45 9.03 -1.65 -0.02
N ILE A 46 8.10 -2.50 -0.46
CA ILE A 46 8.14 -3.13 -1.79
C ILE A 46 8.12 -2.06 -2.89
N PHE A 47 7.21 -1.10 -2.81
CA PHE A 47 7.13 -0.01 -3.80
C PHE A 47 8.39 0.86 -3.81
N ALA A 48 8.97 1.15 -2.64
CA ALA A 48 10.23 1.88 -2.54
C ALA A 48 11.40 1.11 -3.19
N LEU A 49 11.47 -0.21 -2.98
CA LEU A 49 12.48 -1.05 -3.61
C LEU A 49 12.32 -1.08 -5.14
N ILE A 50 11.09 -1.24 -5.64
CA ILE A 50 10.81 -1.19 -7.08
C ILE A 50 11.27 0.15 -7.66
N GLY A 51 10.88 1.27 -7.03
CA GLY A 51 11.29 2.61 -7.46
C GLY A 51 12.80 2.80 -7.46
N ALA A 52 13.49 2.31 -6.44
CA ALA A 52 14.95 2.33 -6.36
C ALA A 52 15.59 1.49 -7.47
N SER A 53 15.08 0.28 -7.75
CA SER A 53 15.57 -0.57 -8.83
C SER A 53 15.40 0.09 -10.20
N PHE A 54 14.25 0.74 -10.46
CA PHE A 54 14.04 1.51 -11.69
C PHE A 54 14.99 2.70 -11.82
N LEU A 55 15.23 3.44 -10.73
CA LEU A 55 16.19 4.54 -10.71
C LEU A 55 17.61 4.06 -11.01
N ILE A 56 18.05 3.00 -10.32
CA ILE A 56 19.36 2.38 -10.56
C ILE A 56 19.44 1.95 -12.03
N TYR A 57 18.46 1.22 -12.54
CA TYR A 57 18.45 0.79 -13.94
C TYR A 57 18.62 1.97 -14.91
N THR A 58 17.86 3.06 -14.70
CA THR A 58 17.91 4.26 -15.55
C THR A 58 19.25 5.01 -15.46
N ILE A 59 19.94 4.94 -14.32
CA ILE A 59 21.24 5.60 -14.13
C ILE A 59 22.36 4.79 -14.80
N TYR A 60 22.29 3.46 -14.74
CA TYR A 60 23.36 2.58 -15.17
C TYR A 60 23.21 2.03 -16.59
N PHE A 61 22.01 2.12 -17.19
CA PHE A 61 21.68 1.56 -18.50
C PHE A 61 20.91 2.56 -19.35
#